data_AF-A0AAE4I2C1-F1
#
_entry.id   AF-A0AAE4I2C1-F1
#
_cell.length_a   1.000
_cell.length_b   1.000
_cell.length_c   1.000
_cell.angle_alpha   90.00
_cell.angle_beta   90.00
_cell.angle_gamma   90.00
#
_symmetry.space_group_name_H-M   'P 1'
#
loop_
_entity.id
_entity.type
_entity.pdbx_description
1 polymer ?
#
loop_
_entity_poly.entity_id
_entity_poly.type
_entity_poly.pdbx_seq_one_letter_code
_entity_poly.pdbx_strand_id
1 'polypeptide(L)' 'MLEKPLKCPNCGTHFFVDEVLNVQEHPKEAMPVECPNCHHVYETRITNGYFVTFEDREAGKY' A
#
# COMPACT_ATOMS: atom_id res chain seq x y z
N MET A 1 -9.59 7.83 -3.45
CA MET A 1 -9.80 7.12 -4.72
C MET A 1 -9.10 5.79 -4.54
N LEU A 2 -9.84 4.70 -4.29
CA LEU A 2 -9.20 3.39 -4.14
C LEU A 2 -8.54 3.03 -5.48
N GLU A 3 -7.22 2.91 -5.49
CA GLU A 3 -6.49 2.39 -6.63
C GLU A 3 -6.94 0.95 -6.90
N LYS A 4 -6.86 0.50 -8.16
CA LYS A 4 -7.24 -0.86 -8.54
C LYS A 4 -6.46 -1.88 -7.69
N PRO A 5 -7.06 -3.06 -7.37
CA PRO A 5 -6.36 -4.10 -6.64
C PRO A 5 -5.10 -4.52 -7.39
N LEU A 6 -3.95 -4.40 -6.72
CA LEU A 6 -2.68 -4.91 -7.18
C LEU A 6 -2.57 -6.39 -6.87
N LYS A 7 -2.01 -7.15 -7.80
CA LYS A 7 -1.73 -8.57 -7.60
C LYS A 7 -0.26 -8.74 -7.25
N CYS A 8 0.02 -9.29 -6.08
CA CYS A 8 1.39 -9.60 -5.69
C CYS A 8 1.95 -10.71 -6.61
N PRO A 9 3.12 -10.52 -7.25
CA PRO A 9 3.72 -11.55 -8.11
C PRO A 9 4.28 -12.73 -7.32
N ASN A 10 4.58 -12.54 -6.02
CA ASN A 10 5.16 -13.58 -5.16
C ASN A 10 4.08 -14.51 -4.58
N CYS A 11 3.07 -13.96 -3.91
CA CYS A 11 2.02 -14.75 -3.27
C CYS A 11 0.71 -14.84 -4.06
N GLY A 12 0.56 -14.08 -5.15
CA GLY A 12 -0.66 -14.06 -5.97
C GLY A 12 -1.87 -13.39 -5.31
N THR A 13 -1.72 -12.82 -4.11
CA THR A 13 -2.78 -12.15 -3.36
C THR A 13 -3.14 -10.81 -4.00
N HIS A 14 -4.44 -10.51 -4.08
CA HIS A 14 -4.93 -9.20 -4.46
C HIS A 14 -4.98 -8.31 -3.23
N PHE A 15 -4.34 -7.15 -3.30
CA PHE A 15 -4.31 -6.18 -2.22
C PHE A 15 -4.50 -4.78 -2.79
N PHE A 16 -5.01 -3.89 -1.95
CA PHE A 16 -5.17 -2.48 -2.22
C PHE A 16 -4.07 -1.70 -1.56
N VAL A 17 -3.82 -0.52 -2.10
CA VAL A 17 -2.84 0.43 -1.60
C VAL A 17 -3.54 1.76 -1.50
N ASP A 18 -3.52 2.36 -0.31
CA ASP A 18 -3.90 3.74 -0.10
C ASP A 18 -2.66 4.54 0.31
N GLU A 19 -2.54 5.74 -0.25
CA GLU A 19 -1.52 6.70 0.16
C GLU A 19 -2.10 7.65 1.20
N VAL A 20 -1.56 7.59 2.41
CA VAL A 20 -1.89 8.52 3.48
C VAL A 20 -0.97 9.73 3.36
N LEU A 21 -1.48 10.76 2.68
CA LEU A 21 -0.89 12.09 2.64
C LEU A 21 -1.22 12.83 3.95
N ASN A 22 -0.57 13.96 4.23
CA ASN A 22 -0.84 14.86 5.36
C ASN A 22 -0.27 14.47 6.75
N VAL A 23 0.67 13.53 6.83
CA VAL A 23 1.23 13.12 8.14
C VAL A 23 2.29 14.10 8.68
N GLN A 24 3.04 14.81 7.83
CA GLN A 24 3.98 15.88 8.22
C GLN A 24 4.58 16.57 6.98
N GLU A 25 5.31 17.67 7.14
CA GLU A 25 6.29 18.18 6.15
C GLU A 25 7.46 17.17 5.98
N HIS A 26 7.13 15.92 5.66
CA HIS A 26 8.12 14.90 5.41
C HIS A 26 8.84 15.25 4.11
N PRO A 27 10.18 15.23 4.10
CA PRO A 27 10.93 15.31 2.86
C PRO A 27 10.49 14.16 1.94
N LYS A 28 10.50 14.41 0.63
CA LYS A 28 10.25 13.39 -0.39
C LYS A 28 11.24 12.25 -0.20
N GLU A 29 10.76 11.12 0.31
CA GLU A 29 11.55 9.93 0.57
C GLU A 29 11.01 8.74 -0.22
N ALA A 30 11.86 7.75 -0.45
CA ALA A 30 11.47 6.52 -1.13
C ALA A 30 10.72 5.63 -0.15
N MET A 31 9.39 5.59 -0.29
CA MET A 31 8.50 4.81 0.55
C MET A 31 8.20 3.46 -0.11
N PRO A 32 8.43 2.33 0.58
CA PRO A 32 8.13 1.01 0.06
C PRO A 32 6.63 0.69 0.16
N VAL A 33 6.10 0.06 -0.88
CA VAL A 33 4.77 -0.54 -0.92
C VAL A 33 4.95 -2.03 -0.68
N GLU A 34 4.54 -2.50 0.48
CA GLU A 34 4.72 -3.90 0.89
C GLU A 34 3.41 -4.67 0.79
N CYS A 35 3.48 -5.93 0.34
CA CYS A 35 2.30 -6.80 0.34
C CYS A 35 1.94 -7.20 1.78
N PRO A 36 0.65 -7.09 2.21
CA PRO A 36 0.27 -7.38 3.59
C PRO A 36 0.36 -8.87 3.96
N ASN A 37 0.44 -9.76 2.97
CA ASN A 37 0.48 -11.21 3.20
C ASN A 37 1.92 -11.78 3.22
N CYS A 38 2.78 -11.35 2.30
CA CYS A 38 4.14 -11.87 2.18
C CYS A 38 5.24 -10.87 2.58
N HIS A 39 4.86 -9.63 2.93
CA HIS A 39 5.74 -8.52 3.27
C HIS A 39 6.81 -8.26 2.19
N HIS A 40 6.53 -8.67 0.95
CA HIS A 40 7.41 -8.43 -0.17
C HIS A 40 7.20 -7.00 -0.65
N VAL A 41 8.30 -6.25 -0.75
CA VAL A 41 8.31 -4.91 -1.36
C VAL A 41 7.93 -5.07 -2.84
N TYR A 42 6.76 -4.58 -3.20
CA TYR A 42 6.24 -4.65 -4.56
C TYR A 42 6.82 -3.52 -5.42
N GLU A 43 6.80 -2.30 -4.88
CA GLU A 43 7.28 -1.10 -5.54
C GLU A 43 7.78 -0.11 -4.48
N THR A 44 8.68 0.79 -4.86
CA THR A 44 9.07 1.93 -4.04
C THR A 44 8.72 3.21 -4.80
N ARG A 45 8.00 4.13 -4.15
CA ARG A 45 7.64 5.42 -4.76
C ARG A 45 8.15 6.56 -3.91
N ILE A 46 8.56 7.65 -4.56
CA ILE A 46 9.00 8.85 -3.87
C ILE A 46 7.78 9.68 -3.50
N THR A 47 7.41 9.69 -2.23
CA THR A 47 6.25 10.44 -1.74
C THR A 47 6.54 11.10 -0.40
N ASN A 48 5.66 12.00 0.00
CA ASN A 48 5.72 12.66 1.33
C ASN A 48 4.79 11.98 2.35
N GLY A 49 4.11 10.91 1.93
CA GLY A 49 3.13 10.17 2.72
C GLY A 49 3.59 8.76 2.99
N TYR A 50 2.73 7.96 3.59
CA TYR A 50 2.98 6.54 3.80
C TYR A 50 1.99 5.70 2.99
N PHE A 51 2.45 4.56 2.49
CA PHE A 51 1.60 3.59 1.81
C PHE A 51 1.04 2.60 2.82
N VAL A 52 -0.29 2.48 2.85
CA VAL A 52 -0.99 1.48 3.63
C VAL A 52 -1.54 0.44 2.67
N THR A 53 -1.16 -0.81 2.87
CA THR A 53 -1.64 -1.91 2.06
C THR A 53 -2.61 -2.78 2.86
N PHE A 54 -3.68 -3.21 2.20
CA PHE A 54 -4.72 -4.02 2.84
C PHE A 54 -5.26 -5.05 1.85
N GLU A 55 -5.54 -6.25 2.34
CA GLU A 55 -6.22 -7.29 1.56
C GLU A 55 -7.73 -7.06 1.59
N ASP A 56 -8.42 -7.41 0.51
CA ASP A 56 -9.90 -7.38 0.42
C ASP A 56 -10.49 -8.55 1.23
N ARG A 57 -10.23 -8.56 2.54
CA ARG A 57 -10.92 -9.44 3.48
C ARG A 57 -12.02 -8.62 4.13
N GLU A 58 -13.15 -8.65 3.43
CA GLU A 58 -14.48 -8.28 3.90
C GLU A 58 -14.72 -6.78 4.07
N ALA A 59 -15.48 -6.24 3.12
CA ALA A 59 -16.39 -5.14 3.37
C ALA A 59 -17.29 -5.46 4.58
N GLY A 60 -16.90 -5.02 5.77
CA GLY A 60 -17.76 -5.14 6.96
C GLY A 60 -17.02 -5.15 8.28
N LYS A 61 -16.60 -3.97 8.76
CA LYS A 61 -16.60 -3.57 10.17
C LYS A 61 -16.09 -2.13 10.31
N TYR A 62 -17.04 -1.19 10.31
CA TYR A 62 -16.94 0.09 11.01
C TYR A 62 -18.04 0.10 12.07
#